data_AF-A0A7C5VVM2-F1
#
_entry.id   AF-A0A7C5VVM2-F1
#
_cell.length_a   1.000
_cell.length_b   1.000
_cell.length_c   1.000
_cell.angle_alpha   90.00
_cell.angle_beta   90.00
_cell.angle_gamma   90.00
#
_symmetry.space_group_name_H-M   'P 1'
#
loop_
_entity.id
_entity.type
_entity.pdbx_description
1 polymer ?
#
loop_
_entity_poly.entity_id
_entity_poly.type
_entity_poly.pdbx_seq_one_letter_code
_entity_poly.pdbx_strand_id
1 'polypeptide(L)'
;MTWADDALLYLCGMGRDRNNKLAVVILPAPPEPDLITLHRQKEEYRERLRHERGPRSNVYFRPPHAEYTGKQAEEGEQEGKKTPVREGRFSLLLAFLEQTLHEVAQKSYGQPFQMDVIRRQIPNGWLFISIPQGRMKNVNVHDLLLDDPTLQLLARLVEADVQPYAQIMAQLALQDDEGKPLPDEQLEMREAMAQGLLTNSFATFARAFLPRPRQRLRLYGSSENHIFTLVKEWRWKGMEEQIETIRKAAYALARIAASRRQPVILYQLERVRTRKDLLSVLQQATHRLIGMDAQDMRYIPINDIEDLVQLVCKDTVPFEDLKNTIFVFAGVEYARKVRAKEKSSQGGESDA
;
A
#
# COMPACT_ATOMS: atom_id res chain seq x y z
N MET A 1 -24.20 -15.67 27.21
CA MET A 1 -23.35 -16.64 26.49
C MET A 1 -22.46 -15.88 25.51
N THR A 2 -21.33 -15.39 25.99
CA THR A 2 -20.28 -14.75 25.16
C THR A 2 -19.16 -15.78 25.02
N TRP A 3 -19.31 -16.67 24.03
CA TRP A 3 -18.29 -17.69 23.69
C TRP A 3 -17.21 -17.14 22.74
N ALA A 4 -17.34 -15.90 22.30
CA ALA A 4 -16.34 -15.23 21.49
C ALA A 4 -15.40 -14.47 22.43
N ASP A 5 -14.11 -14.76 22.34
CA ASP A 5 -13.09 -13.93 22.97
C ASP A 5 -13.08 -12.57 22.26
N ASP A 6 -13.27 -11.50 23.02
CA ASP A 6 -13.30 -10.14 22.49
C ASP A 6 -11.89 -9.63 22.13
N ALA A 7 -10.83 -10.41 22.38
CA ALA A 7 -9.47 -10.07 21.98
C ALA A 7 -9.09 -10.50 20.55
N LEU A 8 -10.00 -11.12 19.80
CA LEU A 8 -9.70 -11.69 18.48
C LEU A 8 -9.98 -10.69 17.37
N LEU A 9 -9.08 -10.56 16.39
CA LEU A 9 -9.39 -9.77 15.19
C LEU A 9 -10.30 -10.60 14.29
N TYR A 10 -11.36 -9.99 13.76
CA TYR A 10 -12.25 -10.67 12.83
C TYR A 10 -12.65 -9.82 11.63
N LEU A 11 -12.95 -10.54 10.55
CA LEU A 11 -13.55 -10.02 9.33
C LEU A 11 -14.63 -11.01 8.86
N CYS A 12 -15.88 -10.57 8.85
CA CYS A 12 -17.03 -11.36 8.43
C CYS A 12 -17.35 -11.09 6.95
N GLY A 13 -17.21 -12.11 6.11
CA GLY A 13 -17.51 -12.04 4.67
C GLY A 13 -19.00 -11.98 4.29
N MET A 14 -19.94 -12.06 5.24
CA MET A 14 -21.38 -12.12 4.91
C MET A 14 -21.82 -10.89 4.09
N GLY A 15 -22.19 -11.12 2.83
CA GLY A 15 -22.78 -10.12 1.94
C GLY A 15 -21.80 -9.07 1.39
N ARG A 16 -20.49 -9.37 1.29
CA ARG A 16 -19.51 -8.54 0.57
C ARG A 16 -19.46 -8.83 -0.92
N ASP A 17 -19.54 -10.11 -1.27
CA ASP A 17 -19.43 -10.60 -2.64
C ASP A 17 -20.32 -11.86 -2.77
N ARG A 18 -21.01 -12.03 -3.90
CA ARG A 18 -21.77 -13.26 -4.17
C ARG A 18 -20.83 -14.48 -4.22
N ASN A 19 -19.55 -14.24 -4.51
CA ASN A 19 -18.52 -15.26 -4.69
C ASN A 19 -17.59 -15.43 -3.48
N ASN A 20 -17.20 -14.35 -2.79
CA ASN A 20 -16.33 -14.43 -1.62
C ASN A 20 -17.09 -14.57 -0.29
N LYS A 21 -17.32 -15.83 0.07
CA LYS A 21 -18.00 -16.25 1.30
C LYS A 21 -17.00 -16.61 2.40
N LEU A 22 -15.99 -15.80 2.69
CA LEU A 22 -14.95 -16.20 3.65
C LEU A 22 -14.95 -15.27 4.87
N ALA A 23 -15.03 -15.86 6.07
CA ALA A 23 -14.74 -15.18 7.32
C ALA A 23 -13.30 -15.43 7.72
N VAL A 24 -12.67 -14.44 8.33
CA VAL A 24 -11.30 -14.52 8.85
C VAL A 24 -11.34 -14.23 10.35
N VAL A 25 -10.63 -15.05 11.11
CA VAL A 25 -10.26 -14.79 12.50
C VAL A 25 -8.75 -14.81 12.59
N ILE A 26 -8.17 -13.82 13.27
CA ILE A 26 -6.72 -13.70 13.47
C ILE A 26 -6.43 -13.73 14.96
N LEU A 27 -5.49 -14.58 15.35
CA LEU A 27 -5.11 -14.83 16.74
C LEU A 27 -3.59 -14.65 16.89
N PRO A 28 -3.12 -14.08 18.01
CA PRO A 28 -1.70 -14.14 18.34
C PRO A 28 -1.28 -15.59 18.64
N ALA A 29 -0.22 -16.06 18.00
CA ALA A 29 0.28 -17.44 18.08
C ALA A 29 1.81 -17.47 17.94
N PRO A 30 2.58 -16.95 18.92
CA PRO A 30 4.04 -16.98 18.88
C PRO A 30 4.58 -18.44 18.92
N PRO A 31 5.73 -18.73 18.29
CA PRO A 31 6.31 -20.09 18.25
C PRO A 31 6.61 -20.67 19.63
N GLU A 32 7.04 -19.83 20.58
CA GLU A 32 7.29 -20.18 21.97
C GLU A 32 6.33 -19.38 22.86
N PRO A 33 5.11 -19.88 23.10
CA PRO A 33 4.08 -19.11 23.78
C PRO A 33 4.36 -19.02 25.28
N ASP A 34 4.69 -17.81 25.74
CA ASP A 34 4.49 -17.43 27.13
C ASP A 34 3.00 -17.07 27.33
N LEU A 35 2.26 -17.96 27.98
CA LEU A 35 0.82 -17.80 28.23
C LEU A 35 0.50 -16.55 29.04
N ILE A 36 1.40 -16.12 29.95
CA ILE A 36 1.21 -14.92 30.77
C ILE A 36 1.31 -13.68 29.87
N THR A 37 2.36 -13.61 29.06
CA THR A 37 2.55 -12.53 28.10
C THR A 37 1.41 -12.48 27.07
N LEU A 38 1.00 -13.64 26.55
CA LEU A 38 -0.10 -13.74 25.58
C LEU A 38 -1.43 -13.29 26.20
N HIS A 39 -1.71 -13.67 27.45
CA HIS A 39 -2.90 -13.21 28.17
C HIS A 39 -2.90 -11.68 28.33
N ARG A 40 -1.78 -11.09 28.78
CA ARG A 40 -1.66 -9.63 28.90
C ARG A 40 -1.86 -8.91 27.57
N GLN A 41 -1.23 -9.41 26.50
CA GLN A 41 -1.41 -8.86 25.15
C GLN A 41 -2.88 -8.88 24.72
N LYS A 42 -3.57 -10.00 24.96
CA LYS A 42 -4.99 -10.12 24.63
C LYS A 42 -5.87 -9.18 25.44
N GLU A 43 -5.59 -8.95 26.72
CA GLU A 43 -6.32 -7.94 27.50
C GLU A 43 -6.15 -6.53 26.90
N GLU A 44 -4.92 -6.15 26.53
CA GLU A 44 -4.67 -4.86 25.87
C GLU A 44 -5.40 -4.73 24.53
N TYR A 45 -5.57 -5.83 23.80
CA TYR A 45 -6.27 -5.82 22.51
C TYR A 45 -7.77 -5.57 22.66
N ARG A 46 -8.40 -6.03 23.75
CA ARG A 46 -9.84 -5.83 23.98
C ARG A 46 -10.22 -4.37 24.04
N GLU A 47 -9.38 -3.53 24.63
CA GLU A 47 -9.63 -2.08 24.72
C GLU A 47 -9.55 -1.39 23.36
N ARG A 48 -8.83 -1.98 22.39
CA ARG A 48 -8.61 -1.41 21.05
C ARG A 48 -9.69 -1.80 20.05
N LEU A 49 -10.29 -2.97 20.24
CA LEU A 49 -11.24 -3.57 19.29
C LEU A 49 -12.66 -3.05 19.54
N ARG A 50 -13.42 -2.88 18.45
CA ARG A 50 -14.83 -2.47 18.55
C ARG A 50 -15.76 -3.68 18.55
N HIS A 51 -16.55 -3.79 19.61
CA HIS A 51 -17.52 -4.89 19.84
C HIS A 51 -18.98 -4.48 19.62
N GLU A 52 -19.21 -3.36 18.90
CA GLU A 52 -20.55 -2.90 18.55
C GLU A 52 -21.31 -4.02 17.81
N ARG A 53 -22.65 -4.07 17.93
CA ARG A 53 -23.47 -5.05 17.20
C ARG A 53 -23.63 -4.62 15.74
N GLY A 54 -23.33 -5.54 14.81
CA GLY A 54 -23.53 -5.32 13.36
C GLY A 54 -22.31 -5.04 12.46
N PRO A 55 -21.13 -4.59 12.94
CA PRO A 55 -19.99 -4.37 12.08
C PRO A 55 -19.36 -5.69 11.64
N ARG A 56 -18.97 -5.71 10.36
CA ARG A 56 -18.36 -6.89 9.72
C ARG A 56 -16.86 -7.02 10.01
N SER A 57 -16.30 -6.12 10.81
CA SER A 57 -14.94 -6.16 11.32
C SER A 57 -14.88 -5.40 12.63
N ASN A 58 -14.03 -5.82 13.56
CA ASN A 58 -13.72 -5.08 14.78
C ASN A 58 -12.44 -4.23 14.68
N VAL A 59 -11.74 -4.26 13.55
CA VAL A 59 -10.57 -3.41 13.30
C VAL A 59 -11.00 -2.23 12.43
N TYR A 60 -10.63 -1.04 12.89
CA TYR A 60 -10.98 0.21 12.25
C TYR A 60 -9.74 1.07 12.11
N PHE A 61 -9.67 1.81 11.02
CA PHE A 61 -8.64 2.80 10.80
C PHE A 61 -9.25 4.20 10.76
N ARG A 62 -8.45 5.20 11.07
CA ARG A 62 -8.83 6.60 10.86
C ARG A 62 -8.35 6.99 9.46
N PRO A 63 -9.24 7.28 8.49
CA PRO A 63 -8.77 7.82 7.22
C PRO A 63 -8.08 9.17 7.50
N PRO A 64 -6.96 9.48 6.83
CA PRO A 64 -6.37 10.82 6.90
C PRO A 64 -7.45 11.85 6.56
N HIS A 65 -7.46 12.98 7.29
CA HIS A 65 -8.47 14.04 7.17
C HIS A 65 -8.80 14.25 5.69
N ALA A 66 -10.02 13.88 5.32
CA ALA A 66 -10.49 14.11 3.99
C ALA A 66 -10.71 15.62 3.87
N GLU A 67 -9.78 16.31 3.22
CA GLU A 67 -10.11 17.53 2.48
C GLU A 67 -11.13 17.14 1.41
N TYR A 68 -12.39 16.99 1.83
CA TYR A 68 -13.49 16.67 0.96
C TYR A 68 -13.71 17.89 0.06
N THR A 69 -13.59 17.61 -1.23
CA THR A 69 -14.28 18.28 -2.34
C THR A 69 -15.53 19.04 -1.86
N GLY A 70 -15.52 20.36 -2.07
CA GLY A 70 -16.50 21.30 -1.53
C GLY A 70 -17.95 20.99 -1.86
N LYS A 71 -18.61 20.22 -0.98
CA LYS A 71 -20.04 20.33 -0.70
C LYS A 71 -20.28 20.06 0.78
N GLN A 72 -20.54 21.15 1.50
CA GLN A 72 -21.22 21.26 2.79
C GLN A 72 -20.72 20.33 3.91
N ALA A 73 -19.68 20.81 4.60
CA ALA A 73 -19.47 20.47 6.00
C ALA A 73 -20.40 21.37 6.83
N GLU A 74 -21.54 20.83 7.26
CA GLU A 74 -22.28 21.41 8.37
C GLU A 74 -21.56 21.06 9.68
N GLU A 75 -21.37 22.09 10.49
CA GLU A 75 -20.66 22.09 11.75
C GLU A 75 -21.38 21.23 12.79
N GLY A 76 -20.67 20.25 13.34
CA GLY A 76 -21.15 19.40 14.43
C GLY A 76 -20.20 18.23 14.65
N GLU A 77 -19.38 18.31 15.69
CA GLU A 77 -18.71 17.20 16.40
C GLU A 77 -18.44 15.92 15.58
N GLN A 78 -17.58 15.99 14.56
CA GLN A 78 -17.05 14.77 13.95
C GLN A 78 -15.76 14.38 14.68
N GLU A 79 -15.89 13.70 15.82
CA GLU A 79 -14.86 12.74 16.23
C GLU A 79 -14.50 11.90 15.01
N GLY A 80 -13.25 12.00 14.54
CA GLY A 80 -12.84 11.52 13.21
C GLY A 80 -13.40 10.14 12.88
N LYS A 81 -14.32 10.09 11.90
CA LYS A 81 -15.10 8.91 11.53
C LYS A 81 -14.19 7.72 11.22
N LYS A 82 -14.05 6.81 12.18
CA LYS A 82 -13.30 5.55 12.01
C LYS A 82 -14.00 4.68 10.96
N THR A 83 -13.23 4.09 10.05
CA THR A 83 -13.75 3.24 8.96
C THR A 83 -13.33 1.78 9.19
N PRO A 84 -14.25 0.80 9.03
CA PRO A 84 -13.92 -0.62 9.22
C PRO A 84 -13.07 -1.13 8.06
N VAL A 85 -12.17 -2.08 8.34
CA VAL A 85 -11.30 -2.69 7.32
C VAL A 85 -12.10 -3.52 6.32
N ARG A 86 -11.82 -3.26 5.04
CA ARG A 86 -12.40 -3.78 3.78
C ARG A 86 -12.04 -5.16 3.27
N GLU A 87 -10.78 -5.51 3.43
CA GLU A 87 -10.10 -6.29 2.41
C GLU A 87 -10.05 -7.76 2.84
N GLY A 88 -8.89 -8.24 3.29
CA GLY A 88 -8.68 -9.58 3.80
C GLY A 88 -7.88 -9.60 5.09
N ARG A 89 -7.24 -10.75 5.34
CA ARG A 89 -6.54 -11.08 6.57
C ARG A 89 -5.27 -10.24 6.78
N PHE A 90 -4.52 -9.96 5.71
CA PHE A 90 -3.29 -9.19 5.79
C PHE A 90 -3.58 -7.72 6.05
N SER A 91 -4.58 -7.16 5.36
CA SER A 91 -5.03 -5.78 5.60
C SER A 91 -5.59 -5.60 7.01
N LEU A 92 -6.36 -6.59 7.49
CA LEU A 92 -6.89 -6.60 8.86
C LEU A 92 -5.76 -6.57 9.90
N LEU A 93 -4.77 -7.43 9.74
CA LEU A 93 -3.63 -7.46 10.64
C LEU A 93 -2.80 -6.16 10.53
N LEU A 94 -2.50 -5.69 9.32
CA LEU A 94 -1.69 -4.49 9.13
C LEU A 94 -2.33 -3.24 9.76
N ALA A 95 -3.63 -3.04 9.55
CA ALA A 95 -4.39 -1.95 10.16
C ALA A 95 -4.39 -2.02 11.69
N PHE A 96 -4.44 -3.23 12.24
CA PHE A 96 -4.35 -3.44 13.69
C PHE A 96 -2.94 -3.15 14.23
N LEU A 97 -1.90 -3.62 13.53
CA LEU A 97 -0.50 -3.41 13.91
C LEU A 97 -0.11 -1.93 13.86
N GLU A 98 -0.49 -1.20 12.81
CA GLU A 98 -0.21 0.24 12.71
C GLU A 98 -0.90 1.03 13.82
N GLN A 99 -2.14 0.68 14.17
CA GLN A 99 -2.85 1.32 15.28
C GLN A 99 -2.14 1.04 16.61
N THR A 100 -1.78 -0.23 16.84
CA THR A 100 -1.06 -0.64 18.05
C THR A 100 0.26 0.12 18.19
N LEU A 101 1.07 0.15 17.14
CA LEU A 101 2.34 0.88 17.13
C LEU A 101 2.15 2.38 17.34
N HIS A 102 1.14 2.99 16.72
CA HIS A 102 0.85 4.41 16.89
C HIS A 102 0.50 4.76 18.35
N GLU A 103 -0.27 3.92 19.03
CA GLU A 103 -0.55 4.09 20.46
C GLU A 103 0.70 3.91 21.32
N VAL A 104 1.59 2.98 20.97
CA VAL A 104 2.90 2.84 21.66
C VAL A 104 3.75 4.09 21.46
N ALA A 105 3.80 4.65 20.25
CA ALA A 105 4.53 5.88 19.96
C ALA A 105 4.01 7.04 20.82
N GLN A 106 2.68 7.21 20.89
CA GLN A 106 2.04 8.26 21.70
C GLN A 106 2.39 8.14 23.19
N LYS A 107 2.39 6.91 23.73
CA LYS A 107 2.77 6.64 25.13
C LYS A 107 4.26 6.83 25.41
N SER A 108 5.11 6.76 24.39
CA SER A 108 6.57 6.85 24.51
C SER A 108 7.10 8.30 24.50
N TYR A 109 6.22 9.32 24.45
CA TYR A 109 6.56 10.75 24.52
C TYR A 109 7.72 11.18 23.59
N GLY A 110 7.76 10.67 22.36
CA GLY A 110 8.78 11.03 21.37
C GLY A 110 10.14 10.35 21.56
N GLN A 111 10.27 9.40 22.48
CA GLN A 111 11.44 8.53 22.53
C GLN A 111 11.42 7.52 21.35
N PRO A 112 12.57 7.19 20.75
CA PRO A 112 12.65 6.15 19.74
C PRO A 112 12.13 4.81 20.28
N PHE A 113 11.51 4.03 19.40
CA PHE A 113 10.99 2.73 19.76
C PHE A 113 12.09 1.80 20.30
N GLN A 114 11.85 1.29 21.50
CA GLN A 114 12.62 0.16 22.02
C GLN A 114 11.94 -1.13 21.56
N MET A 115 12.67 -1.97 20.82
CA MET A 115 12.11 -3.21 20.26
C MET A 115 11.56 -4.15 21.35
N ASP A 116 12.12 -4.13 22.56
CA ASP A 116 11.62 -4.90 23.69
C ASP A 116 10.20 -4.47 24.11
N VAL A 117 9.89 -3.17 24.03
CA VAL A 117 8.56 -2.63 24.31
C VAL A 117 7.58 -3.09 23.22
N ILE A 118 7.98 -3.04 21.96
CA ILE A 118 7.15 -3.49 20.84
C ILE A 118 6.86 -4.99 20.98
N ARG A 119 7.87 -5.82 21.25
CA ARG A 119 7.71 -7.28 21.40
C ARG A 119 6.82 -7.69 22.58
N ARG A 120 6.73 -6.85 23.61
CA ARG A 120 5.80 -7.07 24.73
C ARG A 120 4.35 -6.89 24.32
N GLN A 121 4.06 -6.08 23.30
CA GLN A 121 2.71 -5.77 22.85
C GLN A 121 2.33 -6.49 21.56
N ILE A 122 3.28 -6.76 20.68
CA ILE A 122 3.06 -7.38 19.38
C ILE A 122 3.82 -8.71 19.34
N PRO A 123 3.13 -9.86 19.31
CA PRO A 123 3.77 -11.14 19.12
C PRO A 123 4.32 -11.25 17.70
N ASN A 124 5.40 -12.01 17.58
CA ASN A 124 6.03 -12.30 16.30
C ASN A 124 5.24 -13.33 15.47
N GLY A 125 4.39 -14.16 16.10
CA GLY A 125 3.57 -15.17 15.41
C GLY A 125 2.08 -14.87 15.45
N TRP A 126 1.42 -15.12 14.33
CA TRP A 126 -0.02 -14.91 14.12
C TRP A 126 -0.64 -16.09 13.39
N LEU A 127 -1.83 -16.51 13.82
CA LEU A 127 -2.62 -17.57 13.21
C LEU A 127 -3.79 -16.97 12.45
N PHE A 128 -3.88 -17.26 11.16
CA PHE A 128 -5.02 -16.90 10.31
C PHE A 128 -5.96 -18.10 10.13
N ILE A 129 -7.16 -17.98 10.68
CA ILE A 129 -8.21 -18.98 10.54
C ILE A 129 -9.22 -18.46 9.51
N SER A 130 -9.24 -19.09 8.36
CA SER A 130 -10.12 -18.77 7.23
C SER A 130 -11.28 -19.76 7.20
N ILE A 131 -12.48 -19.26 7.47
CA ILE A 131 -13.70 -20.05 7.60
C ILE A 131 -14.59 -19.78 6.38
N PRO A 132 -14.70 -20.72 5.43
CA PRO A 132 -15.62 -20.55 4.32
C PRO A 132 -17.07 -20.68 4.80
N GLN A 133 -17.94 -19.81 4.35
CA GLN A 133 -19.35 -19.72 4.69
C GLN A 133 -20.18 -20.43 3.60
N GLY A 134 -20.87 -21.51 3.97
CA GLY A 134 -21.65 -22.36 3.06
C GLY A 134 -21.84 -23.78 3.57
N ARG A 135 -22.50 -24.65 2.78
CA ARG A 135 -22.69 -26.07 3.12
C ARG A 135 -21.36 -26.82 2.96
N MET A 136 -20.80 -27.27 4.09
CA MET A 136 -19.57 -28.08 4.22
C MET A 136 -18.35 -27.58 3.43
N LYS A 137 -17.48 -26.83 4.10
CA LYS A 137 -16.19 -26.42 3.56
C LYS A 137 -15.11 -26.51 4.64
N ASN A 138 -13.89 -26.85 4.24
CA ASN A 138 -12.75 -27.00 5.14
C ASN A 138 -12.29 -25.63 5.67
N VAL A 139 -12.09 -25.54 6.99
CA VAL A 139 -11.43 -24.40 7.62
C VAL A 139 -9.95 -24.46 7.26
N ASN A 140 -9.42 -23.38 6.72
CA ASN A 140 -8.01 -23.27 6.39
C ASN A 140 -7.30 -22.47 7.48
N VAL A 141 -6.17 -22.99 7.94
CA VAL A 141 -5.33 -22.37 8.96
C VAL A 141 -3.98 -22.07 8.36
N HIS A 142 -3.49 -20.84 8.55
CA HIS A 142 -2.20 -20.41 8.04
C HIS A 142 -1.46 -19.60 9.10
N ASP A 143 -0.19 -19.94 9.33
CA ASP A 143 0.67 -19.15 10.20
C ASP A 143 1.31 -17.99 9.42
N LEU A 144 1.48 -16.87 10.11
CA LEU A 144 2.31 -15.76 9.70
C LEU A 144 3.30 -15.45 10.83
N LEU A 145 4.59 -15.58 10.52
CA LEU A 145 5.66 -15.10 11.37
C LEU A 145 6.13 -13.74 10.86
N LEU A 146 5.96 -12.71 11.67
CA LEU A 146 6.53 -11.38 11.45
C LEU A 146 8.00 -11.43 11.83
N ASP A 147 8.87 -11.23 10.85
CA ASP A 147 10.30 -11.12 11.08
C ASP A 147 10.64 -9.76 11.72
N ASP A 148 11.80 -9.71 12.39
CA ASP A 148 12.28 -8.48 13.03
C ASP A 148 12.43 -7.31 12.05
N PRO A 149 12.95 -7.50 10.82
CA PRO A 149 13.01 -6.42 9.83
C PRO A 149 11.64 -5.81 9.52
N THR A 150 10.58 -6.61 9.38
CA THR A 150 9.22 -6.11 9.11
C THR A 150 8.68 -5.32 10.29
N LEU A 151 8.83 -5.83 11.51
CA LEU A 151 8.34 -5.13 12.71
C LEU A 151 9.09 -3.81 12.93
N GLN A 152 10.41 -3.81 12.73
CA GLN A 152 11.23 -2.59 12.77
C GLN A 152 10.84 -1.60 11.67
N LEU A 153 10.52 -2.07 10.47
CA LEU A 153 10.01 -1.21 9.40
C LEU A 153 8.70 -0.53 9.82
N LEU A 154 7.72 -1.29 10.30
CA LEU A 154 6.44 -0.73 10.74
C LEU A 154 6.62 0.30 11.86
N ALA A 155 7.52 0.03 12.81
CA ALA A 155 7.88 0.96 13.87
C ALA A 155 8.45 2.27 13.30
N ARG A 156 9.46 2.21 12.42
CA ARG A 156 10.05 3.40 11.80
C ARG A 156 9.05 4.22 10.98
N LEU A 157 8.11 3.56 10.31
CA LEU A 157 7.07 4.23 9.55
C LEU A 157 6.16 5.03 10.47
N VAL A 158 5.76 4.45 11.60
CA VAL A 158 4.98 5.16 12.61
C VAL A 158 5.76 6.33 13.24
N GLU A 159 7.07 6.18 13.49
CA GLU A 159 7.93 7.30 13.92
C GLU A 159 8.00 8.42 12.89
N ALA A 160 7.95 8.07 11.60
CA ALA A 160 7.91 9.01 10.48
C ALA A 160 6.48 9.53 10.17
N ASP A 161 5.51 9.28 11.05
CA ASP A 161 4.09 9.64 10.88
C ASP A 161 3.43 9.04 9.62
N VAL A 162 3.89 7.85 9.23
CA VAL A 162 3.37 7.08 8.09
C VAL A 162 2.63 5.83 8.56
N GLN A 163 1.35 5.75 8.22
CA GLN A 163 0.48 4.58 8.43
C GLN A 163 0.21 3.87 7.10
N PRO A 164 0.88 2.74 6.81
CA PRO A 164 0.84 2.12 5.49
C PRO A 164 -0.55 1.73 5.02
N TYR A 165 -1.42 1.28 5.92
CA TYR A 165 -2.77 0.93 5.53
C TYR A 165 -3.64 2.19 5.39
N ALA A 166 -3.77 3.00 6.44
CA ALA A 166 -4.67 4.15 6.45
C ALA A 166 -4.31 5.26 5.44
N GLN A 167 -3.02 5.57 5.28
CA GLN A 167 -2.55 6.73 4.51
C GLN A 167 -2.04 6.38 3.11
N ILE A 168 -1.81 5.10 2.81
CA ILE A 168 -1.40 4.63 1.48
C ILE A 168 -2.48 3.71 0.91
N MET A 169 -2.64 2.49 1.42
CA MET A 169 -3.49 1.47 0.78
C MET A 169 -4.95 1.91 0.70
N ALA A 170 -5.51 2.48 1.78
CA ALA A 170 -6.87 2.99 1.81
C ALA A 170 -7.09 4.20 0.88
N GLN A 171 -6.02 4.89 0.47
CA GLN A 171 -6.03 6.04 -0.45
C GLN A 171 -5.83 5.65 -1.92
N LEU A 172 -5.62 4.37 -2.22
CA LEU A 172 -5.52 3.85 -3.58
C LEU A 172 -6.85 3.26 -4.05
N ALA A 173 -7.33 3.66 -5.22
CA ALA A 173 -8.51 3.09 -5.85
C ALA A 173 -8.25 2.64 -7.27
N LEU A 174 -9.09 1.72 -7.75
CA LEU A 174 -9.10 1.28 -9.14
C LEU A 174 -10.39 1.71 -9.82
N GLN A 175 -10.26 2.17 -11.07
CA GLN A 175 -11.38 2.49 -11.94
C GLN A 175 -11.19 1.82 -13.30
N ASP A 176 -12.27 1.54 -14.01
CA ASP A 176 -12.21 1.10 -15.40
C ASP A 176 -11.92 2.27 -16.37
N ASP A 177 -11.93 1.99 -17.67
CA ASP A 177 -11.70 3.01 -18.69
C ASP A 177 -12.82 4.06 -18.79
N GLU A 178 -14.01 3.75 -18.28
CA GLU A 178 -15.18 4.63 -18.20
C GLU A 178 -15.21 5.43 -16.89
N GLY A 179 -14.24 5.20 -15.98
CA GLY A 179 -14.15 5.85 -14.68
C GLY A 179 -15.04 5.21 -13.60
N LYS A 180 -15.66 4.06 -13.85
CA LYS A 180 -16.43 3.33 -12.85
C LYS A 180 -15.50 2.64 -11.86
N PRO A 181 -15.81 2.64 -10.55
CA PRO A 181 -14.98 1.99 -9.55
C PRO A 181 -14.96 0.47 -9.76
N LEU A 182 -13.80 -0.14 -9.51
CA LEU A 182 -13.57 -1.59 -9.54
C LEU A 182 -13.36 -2.10 -8.10
N PRO A 183 -14.44 -2.28 -7.31
CA PRO A 183 -14.33 -2.51 -5.87
C PRO A 183 -13.65 -3.83 -5.53
N ASP A 184 -13.94 -4.91 -6.23
CA ASP A 184 -13.40 -6.24 -5.90
C ASP A 184 -11.90 -6.31 -6.20
N GLU A 185 -11.48 -5.85 -7.38
CA GLU A 185 -10.07 -5.75 -7.77
C GLU A 185 -9.29 -4.78 -6.87
N GLN A 186 -9.94 -3.71 -6.42
CA GLN A 186 -9.34 -2.77 -5.48
C GLN A 186 -9.09 -3.43 -4.11
N LEU A 187 -10.03 -4.24 -3.61
CA LEU A 187 -9.84 -4.97 -2.36
C LEU A 187 -8.72 -6.00 -2.49
N GLU A 188 -8.67 -6.74 -3.60
CA GLU A 188 -7.59 -7.70 -3.89
C GLU A 188 -6.22 -7.03 -3.99
N MET A 189 -6.14 -5.88 -4.68
CA MET A 189 -4.92 -5.10 -4.82
C MET A 189 -4.39 -4.67 -3.45
N ARG A 190 -5.24 -4.08 -2.62
CA ARG A 190 -4.87 -3.61 -1.27
C ARG A 190 -4.46 -4.76 -0.36
N GLU A 191 -5.15 -5.89 -0.44
CA GLU A 191 -4.78 -7.11 0.30
C GLU A 191 -3.42 -7.65 -0.14
N ALA A 192 -3.12 -7.67 -1.43
CA ALA A 192 -1.81 -8.07 -1.94
C ALA A 192 -0.70 -7.10 -1.49
N MET A 193 -0.98 -5.80 -1.42
CA MET A 193 -0.03 -4.82 -0.87
C MET A 193 0.25 -5.09 0.62
N ALA A 194 -0.79 -5.30 1.43
CA ALA A 194 -0.66 -5.61 2.84
C ALA A 194 0.12 -6.93 3.05
N GLN A 195 -0.19 -7.94 2.24
CA GLN A 195 0.57 -9.20 2.23
C GLN A 195 2.04 -8.94 1.92
N GLY A 196 2.34 -8.24 0.83
CA GLY A 196 3.72 -7.95 0.42
C GLY A 196 4.51 -7.21 1.49
N LEU A 197 3.89 -6.28 2.22
CA LEU A 197 4.53 -5.58 3.32
C LEU A 197 4.79 -6.50 4.51
N LEU A 198 3.78 -7.26 4.96
CA LEU A 198 3.88 -8.13 6.14
C LEU A 198 4.76 -9.37 5.92
N THR A 199 4.98 -9.78 4.67
CA THR A 199 5.87 -10.90 4.30
C THR A 199 7.20 -10.44 3.69
N ASN A 200 7.52 -9.15 3.81
CA ASN A 200 8.74 -8.54 3.27
C ASN A 200 8.98 -8.80 1.75
N SER A 201 7.90 -8.99 0.99
CA SER A 201 7.92 -9.15 -0.47
C SER A 201 7.62 -7.83 -1.18
N PHE A 202 8.67 -7.07 -1.47
CA PHE A 202 8.53 -5.79 -2.17
C PHE A 202 7.99 -5.94 -3.60
N ALA A 203 8.32 -7.04 -4.28
CA ALA A 203 7.76 -7.35 -5.60
C ALA A 203 6.23 -7.51 -5.55
N THR A 204 5.68 -8.18 -4.53
CA THR A 204 4.23 -8.32 -4.36
C THR A 204 3.58 -6.96 -4.14
N PHE A 205 4.19 -6.12 -3.30
CA PHE A 205 3.70 -4.76 -3.05
C PHE A 205 3.73 -3.88 -4.31
N ALA A 206 4.85 -3.86 -5.03
CA ALA A 206 5.06 -3.00 -6.19
C ALA A 206 4.11 -3.31 -7.36
N ARG A 207 3.61 -4.55 -7.48
CA ARG A 207 2.66 -4.95 -8.52
C ARG A 207 1.34 -4.16 -8.51
N ALA A 208 0.95 -3.58 -7.38
CA ALA A 208 -0.23 -2.73 -7.30
C ALA A 208 -0.12 -1.44 -8.12
N PHE A 209 1.11 -1.00 -8.42
CA PHE A 209 1.38 0.23 -9.17
C PHE A 209 1.56 0.01 -10.66
N LEU A 210 1.63 -1.25 -11.11
CA LEU A 210 1.71 -1.55 -12.53
C LEU A 210 0.40 -1.16 -13.21
N PRO A 211 0.44 -0.34 -14.28
CA PRO A 211 -0.74 -0.16 -15.12
C PRO A 211 -1.24 -1.52 -15.58
N ARG A 212 -2.55 -1.69 -15.68
CA ARG A 212 -3.17 -2.89 -16.23
C ARG A 212 -4.14 -2.50 -17.35
N PRO A 213 -4.31 -3.34 -18.39
CA PRO A 213 -5.30 -3.08 -19.41
C PRO A 213 -6.68 -2.86 -18.79
N ARG A 214 -7.37 -1.79 -19.21
CA ARG A 214 -8.73 -1.43 -18.74
C ARG A 214 -8.85 -1.13 -17.25
N GLN A 215 -7.74 -0.90 -16.56
CA GLN A 215 -7.73 -0.51 -15.14
C GLN A 215 -6.85 0.73 -14.96
N ARG A 216 -7.38 1.70 -14.23
CA ARG A 216 -6.72 2.96 -13.90
C ARG A 216 -6.53 3.04 -12.39
N LEU A 217 -5.28 3.19 -11.97
CA LEU A 217 -4.93 3.50 -10.59
C LEU A 217 -5.27 4.96 -10.30
N ARG A 218 -5.88 5.21 -9.15
CA ARG A 218 -6.20 6.54 -8.65
C ARG A 218 -5.68 6.70 -7.24
N LEU A 219 -4.94 7.78 -7.02
CA LEU A 219 -4.41 8.18 -5.72
C LEU A 219 -5.22 9.34 -5.15
N TYR A 220 -5.59 9.22 -3.88
CA TYR A 220 -6.23 10.27 -3.09
C TYR A 220 -5.28 10.81 -2.01
N GLY A 221 -5.58 12.02 -1.51
CA GLY A 221 -4.81 12.68 -0.47
C GLY A 221 -3.33 12.89 -0.80
N SER A 222 -2.50 12.90 0.24
CA SER A 222 -1.04 13.04 0.19
C SER A 222 -0.30 11.70 0.09
N SER A 223 -0.96 10.65 -0.42
CA SER A 223 -0.42 9.27 -0.45
C SER A 223 0.92 9.15 -1.20
N GLU A 224 1.23 10.01 -2.17
CA GLU A 224 2.53 10.04 -2.87
C GLU A 224 3.72 10.22 -1.91
N ASN A 225 3.63 11.17 -0.98
CA ASN A 225 4.70 11.44 -0.02
C ASN A 225 4.88 10.28 0.98
N HIS A 226 3.76 9.68 1.40
CA HIS A 226 3.77 8.50 2.27
C HIS A 226 4.36 7.28 1.53
N ILE A 227 4.03 7.08 0.25
CA ILE A 227 4.62 6.02 -0.58
C ILE A 227 6.13 6.21 -0.71
N PHE A 228 6.59 7.44 -0.96
CA PHE A 228 8.02 7.73 -1.02
C PHE A 228 8.73 7.37 0.29
N THR A 229 8.18 7.82 1.42
CA THR A 229 8.73 7.53 2.76
C THR A 229 8.73 6.03 3.05
N LEU A 230 7.65 5.33 2.70
CA LEU A 230 7.55 3.87 2.84
C LEU A 230 8.65 3.15 2.06
N VAL A 231 8.80 3.47 0.77
CA VAL A 231 9.80 2.81 -0.09
C VAL A 231 11.21 3.14 0.39
N LYS A 232 11.46 4.39 0.83
CA LYS A 232 12.72 4.82 1.43
C LYS A 232 13.08 3.99 2.64
N GLU A 233 12.23 3.96 3.66
CA GLU A 233 12.48 3.26 4.93
C GLU A 233 12.56 1.73 4.78
N TRP A 234 11.93 1.19 3.75
CA TRP A 234 11.91 -0.24 3.48
C TRP A 234 13.14 -0.71 2.71
N ARG A 235 13.50 -0.07 1.58
CA ARG A 235 14.48 -0.61 0.63
C ARG A 235 15.71 0.26 0.40
N TRP A 236 15.65 1.54 0.75
CA TRP A 236 16.69 2.52 0.39
C TRP A 236 17.20 3.30 1.58
N LYS A 237 17.10 2.71 2.78
CA LYS A 237 17.60 3.35 4.00
C LYS A 237 19.11 3.56 3.88
N GLY A 238 19.56 4.82 4.01
CA GLY A 238 20.96 5.19 3.84
C GLY A 238 21.43 5.28 2.37
N MET A 239 20.49 5.27 1.41
CA MET A 239 20.75 5.44 -0.03
C MET A 239 19.89 6.58 -0.60
N GLU A 240 19.88 7.73 0.08
CA GLU A 240 19.05 8.89 -0.22
C GLU A 240 19.25 9.44 -1.65
N GLU A 241 20.49 9.49 -2.12
CA GLU A 241 20.79 9.99 -3.47
C GLU A 241 20.24 9.04 -4.54
N GLN A 242 20.40 7.73 -4.34
CA GLN A 242 19.98 6.70 -5.30
C GLN A 242 18.46 6.67 -5.44
N ILE A 243 17.70 6.71 -4.33
CA ILE A 243 16.23 6.71 -4.40
C ILE A 243 15.70 7.97 -5.10
N GLU A 244 16.35 9.11 -4.92
CA GLU A 244 16.00 10.35 -5.62
C GLU A 244 16.23 10.26 -7.13
N THR A 245 17.40 9.74 -7.54
CA THR A 245 17.69 9.45 -8.96
C THR A 245 16.63 8.53 -9.56
N ILE A 246 16.29 7.45 -8.85
CA ILE A 246 15.30 6.47 -9.32
C ILE A 246 13.92 7.11 -9.44
N ARG A 247 13.49 7.90 -8.44
CA ARG A 247 12.21 8.59 -8.45
C ARG A 247 12.07 9.51 -9.65
N LYS A 248 13.07 10.38 -9.85
CA LYS A 248 13.09 11.34 -10.97
C LYS A 248 13.04 10.63 -12.33
N ALA A 249 13.86 9.61 -12.51
CA ALA A 249 13.90 8.82 -13.74
C ALA A 249 12.58 8.07 -13.99
N ALA A 250 12.00 7.47 -12.94
CA ALA A 250 10.71 6.81 -13.02
C ALA A 250 9.59 7.80 -13.43
N TYR A 251 9.66 9.05 -12.94
CA TYR A 251 8.72 10.10 -13.34
C TYR A 251 8.90 10.50 -14.80
N ALA A 252 10.14 10.60 -15.29
CA ALA A 252 10.42 10.84 -16.70
C ALA A 252 9.84 9.71 -17.58
N LEU A 253 10.06 8.44 -17.22
CA LEU A 253 9.51 7.28 -17.92
C LEU A 253 7.98 7.29 -17.96
N ALA A 254 7.34 7.61 -16.83
CA ALA A 254 5.89 7.71 -16.76
C ALA A 254 5.32 8.83 -17.66
N ARG A 255 6.01 9.97 -17.75
CA ARG A 255 5.64 11.07 -18.65
C ARG A 255 5.76 10.67 -20.12
N ILE A 256 6.82 9.96 -20.49
CA ILE A 256 7.00 9.40 -21.84
C ILE A 256 5.88 8.40 -22.16
N ALA A 257 5.50 7.55 -21.21
CA ALA A 257 4.41 6.59 -21.40
C ALA A 257 3.04 7.29 -21.53
N ALA A 258 2.81 8.35 -20.76
CA ALA A 258 1.55 9.10 -20.73
C ALA A 258 1.37 10.07 -21.91
N SER A 259 2.45 10.53 -22.58
CA SER A 259 2.34 11.45 -23.73
C SER A 259 1.58 10.80 -24.89
N ARG A 260 1.88 9.54 -25.21
CA ARG A 260 1.23 8.79 -26.31
C ARG A 260 0.06 7.89 -25.87
N ARG A 261 -0.44 8.01 -24.62
CA ARG A 261 -1.45 7.10 -24.02
C ARG A 261 -1.12 5.61 -24.17
N GLN A 262 0.17 5.29 -24.18
CA GLN A 262 0.66 3.93 -24.40
C GLN A 262 1.51 3.51 -23.21
N PRO A 263 0.91 2.82 -22.21
CA PRO A 263 1.64 2.26 -21.08
C PRO A 263 2.58 1.10 -21.47
N VAL A 264 2.83 0.88 -22.77
CA VAL A 264 3.66 -0.20 -23.30
C VAL A 264 5.07 -0.21 -22.68
N ILE A 265 5.68 0.96 -22.44
CA ILE A 265 6.97 1.02 -21.74
C ILE A 265 6.84 0.48 -20.30
N LEU A 266 5.76 0.83 -19.61
CA LEU A 266 5.49 0.37 -18.25
C LEU A 266 5.11 -1.13 -18.20
N TYR A 267 4.52 -1.67 -19.26
CA TYR A 267 4.31 -3.12 -19.40
C TYR A 267 5.61 -3.88 -19.68
N GLN A 268 6.53 -3.29 -20.44
CA GLN A 268 7.84 -3.88 -20.70
C GLN A 268 8.69 -3.95 -19.44
N LEU A 269 8.58 -2.93 -18.58
CA LEU A 269 9.18 -2.91 -17.25
C LEU A 269 8.82 -4.17 -16.44
N GLU A 270 7.58 -4.67 -16.48
CA GLU A 270 7.18 -5.92 -15.80
C GLU A 270 7.97 -7.16 -16.28
N ARG A 271 8.35 -7.19 -17.55
CA ARG A 271 9.06 -8.32 -18.18
C ARG A 271 10.57 -8.29 -17.94
N VAL A 272 11.10 -7.19 -17.43
CA VAL A 272 12.53 -7.04 -17.11
C VAL A 272 12.94 -8.10 -16.07
N ARG A 273 13.99 -8.87 -16.39
CA ARG A 273 14.60 -9.87 -15.50
C ARG A 273 16.05 -9.56 -15.19
N THR A 274 16.71 -8.77 -16.03
CA THR A 274 18.13 -8.42 -15.90
C THR A 274 18.38 -6.93 -16.10
N ARG A 275 19.53 -6.42 -15.63
CA ARG A 275 19.99 -5.04 -15.89
C ARG A 275 20.01 -4.73 -17.39
N LYS A 276 20.41 -5.69 -18.22
CA LYS A 276 20.42 -5.55 -19.69
C LYS A 276 19.02 -5.34 -20.26
N ASP A 277 18.01 -6.06 -19.76
CA ASP A 277 16.63 -5.85 -20.18
C ASP A 277 16.16 -4.45 -19.79
N LEU A 278 16.52 -3.99 -18.58
CA LEU A 278 16.18 -2.64 -18.12
C LEU A 278 16.81 -1.58 -19.03
N LEU A 279 18.09 -1.71 -19.38
CA LEU A 279 18.75 -0.82 -20.34
C LEU A 279 18.06 -0.83 -21.71
N SER A 280 17.57 -1.98 -22.18
CA SER A 280 16.79 -2.05 -23.42
C SER A 280 15.46 -1.29 -23.32
N VAL A 281 14.78 -1.36 -22.18
CA VAL A 281 13.55 -0.57 -21.94
C VAL A 281 13.88 0.93 -21.91
N LEU A 282 14.97 1.34 -21.26
CA LEU A 282 15.41 2.74 -21.23
C LEU A 282 15.76 3.25 -22.64
N GLN A 283 16.44 2.43 -23.46
CA GLN A 283 16.72 2.74 -24.86
C GLN A 283 15.43 2.93 -25.67
N GLN A 284 14.45 2.05 -25.48
CA GLN A 284 13.16 2.19 -26.15
C GLN A 284 12.42 3.45 -25.69
N ALA A 285 12.52 3.82 -24.41
CA ALA A 285 11.93 5.05 -23.88
C ALA A 285 12.57 6.30 -24.52
N THR A 286 13.90 6.36 -24.64
CA THR A 286 14.60 7.46 -25.33
C THR A 286 14.26 7.51 -26.81
N HIS A 287 14.14 6.38 -27.49
CA HIS A 287 13.69 6.37 -28.89
C HIS A 287 12.28 6.96 -29.07
N ARG A 288 11.39 6.87 -28.08
CA ARG A 288 10.05 7.49 -28.16
C ARG A 288 10.07 9.01 -27.98
N LEU A 289 11.14 9.58 -27.47
CA LEU A 289 11.34 11.03 -27.50
C LEU A 289 11.51 11.54 -28.93
N ILE A 290 12.02 10.69 -29.83
CA ILE A 290 12.15 11.01 -31.25
C ILE A 290 10.74 11.11 -31.85
N GLY A 291 10.41 12.30 -32.35
CA GLY A 291 9.08 12.63 -32.87
C GLY A 291 8.04 12.95 -31.78
N MET A 292 8.47 13.28 -30.56
CA MET A 292 7.62 13.94 -29.58
C MET A 292 7.56 15.44 -29.88
N ASP A 293 6.42 16.08 -29.65
CA ASP A 293 6.32 17.52 -29.83
C ASP A 293 7.14 18.28 -28.76
N ALA A 294 7.51 19.53 -29.08
CA ALA A 294 8.36 20.33 -28.20
C ALA A 294 7.67 20.70 -26.87
N GLN A 295 6.33 20.69 -26.81
CA GLN A 295 5.59 21.03 -25.60
C GLN A 295 5.62 19.88 -24.59
N ASP A 296 5.42 18.65 -25.04
CA ASP A 296 5.51 17.43 -24.25
C ASP A 296 6.96 17.15 -23.82
N MET A 297 7.93 17.40 -24.70
CA MET A 297 9.35 17.15 -24.44
C MET A 297 9.92 18.11 -23.37
N ARG A 298 9.42 19.35 -23.28
CA ARG A 298 9.87 20.36 -22.30
C ARG A 298 9.78 19.89 -20.84
N TYR A 299 8.87 18.97 -20.54
CA TYR A 299 8.64 18.49 -19.18
C TYR A 299 9.27 17.13 -18.89
N ILE A 300 10.12 16.62 -19.78
CA ILE A 300 10.81 15.33 -19.60
C ILE A 300 12.29 15.61 -19.32
N PRO A 301 12.74 15.48 -18.07
CA PRO A 301 14.15 15.67 -17.73
C PRO A 301 14.98 14.48 -18.23
N ILE A 302 15.63 14.65 -19.39
CA ILE A 302 16.41 13.57 -20.04
C ILE A 302 17.61 13.16 -19.18
N ASN A 303 18.25 14.11 -18.50
CA ASN A 303 19.39 13.85 -17.61
C ASN A 303 19.03 12.85 -16.51
N ASP A 304 17.79 12.84 -16.02
CA ASP A 304 17.35 11.89 -14.99
C ASP A 304 17.37 10.43 -15.53
N ILE A 305 17.12 10.23 -16.83
CA ILE A 305 17.22 8.91 -17.47
C ILE A 305 18.68 8.50 -17.61
N GLU A 306 19.57 9.44 -17.94
CA GLU A 306 21.02 9.19 -18.01
C GLU A 306 21.59 8.80 -16.64
N ASP A 307 21.23 9.52 -15.58
CA ASP A 307 21.64 9.21 -14.21
C ASP A 307 21.16 7.81 -13.80
N LEU A 308 19.94 7.42 -14.20
CA LEU A 308 19.44 6.07 -13.99
C LEU A 308 20.24 5.03 -14.77
N VAL A 309 20.64 5.29 -16.02
CA VAL A 309 21.51 4.38 -16.79
C VAL A 309 22.82 4.16 -16.05
N GLN A 310 23.44 5.22 -15.54
CA GLN A 310 24.67 5.12 -14.74
C GLN A 310 24.44 4.29 -13.47
N LEU A 311 23.32 4.49 -12.78
CA LEU A 311 22.95 3.71 -11.59
C LEU A 311 22.70 2.23 -11.90
N VAL A 312 22.03 1.92 -13.01
CA VAL A 312 21.76 0.54 -13.47
C VAL A 312 23.07 -0.20 -13.78
N CYS A 313 24.12 0.51 -14.18
CA CYS A 313 25.43 -0.08 -14.42
C CYS A 313 26.25 -0.32 -13.13
N LYS A 314 25.86 0.25 -11.98
CA LYS A 314 26.54 0.04 -10.70
C LYS A 314 26.01 -1.21 -9.99
N ASP A 315 26.91 -2.09 -9.55
CA ASP A 315 26.54 -3.32 -8.82
C ASP A 315 26.18 -3.11 -7.34
N THR A 316 26.23 -1.87 -6.86
CA THR A 316 25.99 -1.52 -5.44
C THR A 316 24.53 -1.61 -5.01
N VAL A 317 23.60 -1.79 -5.96
CA VAL A 317 22.15 -1.76 -5.71
C VAL A 317 21.53 -3.09 -6.10
N PRO A 318 20.73 -3.73 -5.21
CA PRO A 318 19.95 -4.92 -5.56
C PRO A 318 19.02 -4.65 -6.75
N PHE A 319 19.19 -5.43 -7.82
CA PHE A 319 18.49 -5.18 -9.07
C PHE A 319 16.97 -5.30 -8.94
N GLU A 320 16.49 -6.25 -8.14
CA GLU A 320 15.05 -6.44 -7.93
C GLU A 320 14.42 -5.23 -7.23
N ASP A 321 15.07 -4.68 -6.21
CA ASP A 321 14.60 -3.48 -5.51
C ASP A 321 14.65 -2.25 -6.42
N LEU A 322 15.70 -2.09 -7.22
CA LEU A 322 15.78 -1.04 -8.26
C LEU A 322 14.58 -1.10 -9.20
N LYS A 323 14.34 -2.26 -9.80
CA LYS A 323 13.23 -2.48 -10.75
C LYS A 323 11.87 -2.21 -10.11
N ASN A 324 11.61 -2.78 -8.94
CA ASN A 324 10.32 -2.65 -8.26
C ASN A 324 10.10 -1.20 -7.77
N THR A 325 11.16 -0.48 -7.41
CA THR A 325 11.08 0.95 -7.04
C THR A 325 10.71 1.82 -8.24
N ILE A 326 11.29 1.54 -9.42
CA ILE A 326 10.87 2.19 -10.67
C ILE A 326 9.38 1.93 -10.92
N PHE A 327 8.87 0.71 -10.68
CA PHE A 327 7.44 0.41 -10.88
C PHE A 327 6.55 1.26 -10.00
N VAL A 328 6.88 1.38 -8.72
CA VAL A 328 6.10 2.16 -7.77
C VAL A 328 6.04 3.62 -8.21
N PHE A 329 7.19 4.26 -8.42
CA PHE A 329 7.23 5.69 -8.75
C PHE A 329 6.69 6.00 -10.15
N ALA A 330 6.96 5.14 -11.14
CA ALA A 330 6.42 5.33 -12.47
C ALA A 330 4.89 5.13 -12.49
N GLY A 331 4.37 4.15 -11.74
CA GLY A 331 2.94 3.92 -11.59
C GLY A 331 2.21 5.08 -10.94
N VAL A 332 2.78 5.64 -9.86
CA VAL A 332 2.25 6.83 -9.18
C VAL A 332 2.20 8.04 -10.13
N GLU A 333 3.30 8.34 -10.82
CA GLU A 333 3.34 9.49 -11.74
C GLU A 333 2.42 9.29 -12.95
N TYR A 334 2.34 8.07 -13.48
CA TYR A 334 1.46 7.75 -14.60
C TYR A 334 -0.01 7.99 -14.22
N ALA A 335 -0.45 7.48 -13.06
CA ALA A 335 -1.78 7.71 -12.54
C ALA A 335 -2.10 9.21 -12.38
N ARG A 336 -1.13 10.00 -11.86
CA ARG A 336 -1.27 11.45 -11.72
C ARG A 336 -1.44 12.15 -13.07
N LYS A 337 -0.65 11.79 -14.08
CA LYS A 337 -0.67 12.41 -15.40
C LYS A 337 -1.94 12.08 -16.19
N VAL A 338 -2.44 10.85 -16.10
CA VAL A 338 -3.72 10.46 -16.71
C VAL A 338 -4.86 11.32 -16.15
N ARG A 339 -4.93 11.48 -14.82
CA ARG A 339 -5.94 12.31 -14.15
C ARG A 339 -5.86 13.80 -14.53
N ALA A 340 -4.64 14.35 -14.62
CA ALA A 340 -4.46 15.77 -14.96
C ALA A 340 -4.99 16.08 -16.37
N LYS A 341 -4.75 15.19 -17.34
CA LYS A 341 -5.23 15.35 -18.72
C LYS A 341 -6.76 15.25 -18.83
N GLU A 342 -7.43 14.45 -17.98
CA GLU A 342 -8.89 14.34 -17.93
C GLU A 342 -9.56 15.64 -17.46
N LYS A 343 -8.99 16.28 -16.43
CA LYS A 343 -9.49 17.59 -15.95
C LYS A 343 -9.40 18.66 -17.03
N SER A 344 -8.32 18.67 -17.82
CA SER A 344 -8.17 19.63 -18.93
C SER A 344 -9.11 19.34 -20.10
N SER A 345 -9.48 18.08 -20.36
CA SER A 345 -10.46 17.76 -21.41
C SER A 345 -11.90 18.09 -21.01
N GLN A 346 -12.27 17.91 -19.74
CA GLN A 346 -13.63 18.25 -19.25
C GLN A 346 -13.86 19.76 -19.09
N GLY A 347 -12.82 20.54 -18.83
CA GLY A 347 -12.92 22.01 -18.77
C GLY A 347 -12.97 22.72 -20.13
N GLY A 348 -12.64 22.01 -21.22
CA GLY A 348 -12.70 22.56 -22.58
C GLY A 348 -14.05 22.39 -23.28
N GLU A 349 -14.92 21.50 -22.78
CA GLU A 349 -16.27 21.30 -23.31
C GLU A 349 -17.33 22.21 -22.64
N SER A 350 -16.98 22.94 -21.57
CA SER A 350 -17.87 23.89 -20.91
C SER A 350 -17.78 25.33 -21.42
N ASP A 351 -16.82 25.62 -22.31
CA ASP A 351 -16.57 26.96 -22.88
C ASP A 351 -16.74 27.00 -24.42
N ALA A 352 -17.49 26.05 -25.00
CA ALA A 352 -17.78 25.99 -26.44
C ALA A 352 -19.27 26.23 -26.75
#